data_AF-A0A9E5GP07-F1
#
_entry.id   AF-A0A9E5GP07-F1
#
_cell.length_a   1.000
_cell.length_b   1.000
_cell.length_c   1.000
_cell.angle_alpha   90.00
_cell.angle_beta   90.00
_cell.angle_gamma   90.00
#
_symmetry.space_group_name_H-M   'P 1'
#
loop_
_entity.id
_entity.type
_entity.pdbx_description
1 polymer ?
#
loop_
_entity_poly.entity_id
_entity_poly.type
_entity_poly.pdbx_seq_one_letter_code
_entity_poly.pdbx_strand_id
1 'polypeptide(L)'
;MLENYMDYSSDNCMNTFTLNQKSRAKAVLASSTLRGQLSSASNLFSTGLSGSSISCSPSAAFDVSRTLACVGDLIDLFDQSAFQSAVSYLWEVKNTQTGALQTFMSANPQFTLSQDGLYQVKLSILNGQGSDSETKTNLLTIRPAGGTTHSPYFYAGMEDPLPNSIWTVEGNGDNKNWARSTNVKQTGNASYYHPNFNVSNASDGDALIAGPIALSSANSLTLKFAHAFARKTVMDDDQLKVYVSTDCGASWSLVRITPAFQLGTSALVPSSPYVPQASDWKETTVMLSAYKNNPHLMIKFEMVSGGGNNLYMDDVRLTYGVTQDEVSQAQWVLMPNPSHGMAVLAVNHPNHGMEQVRILNLNGQLLHQMDWKGPRMALPVLPAGSYVIQLTGSGTREHLRWVQLH
;
A
#
# COMPACT_ATOMS: atom_id res chain seq x y z
N MET A 1 -21.95 13.90 65.02
CA MET A 1 -21.40 14.38 63.73
C MET A 1 -21.93 13.46 62.66
N LEU A 2 -22.44 14.00 61.55
CA LEU A 2 -23.03 13.22 60.47
C LEU A 2 -21.92 12.97 59.45
N GLU A 3 -21.20 11.87 59.61
CA GLU A 3 -20.10 11.52 58.70
C GLU A 3 -20.56 10.53 57.63
N ASN A 4 -20.08 10.78 56.41
CA ASN A 4 -20.36 10.00 55.21
C ASN A 4 -19.43 8.78 55.17
N TYR A 5 -19.88 7.67 54.59
CA TYR A 5 -19.15 6.39 54.46
C TYR A 5 -17.81 6.48 53.70
N MET A 6 -17.46 7.66 53.18
CA MET A 6 -16.19 7.95 52.51
C MET A 6 -15.16 8.61 53.45
N ASP A 7 -15.46 8.77 54.73
CA ASP A 7 -14.48 9.27 55.70
C ASP A 7 -13.48 8.15 56.05
N TYR A 8 -12.19 8.43 55.87
CA TYR A 8 -11.10 7.47 56.01
C TYR A 8 -10.59 7.39 57.46
N SER A 9 -11.48 7.55 58.45
CA SER A 9 -11.16 7.47 59.88
C SER A 9 -11.44 6.07 60.43
N SER A 10 -10.44 5.47 61.10
CA SER A 10 -10.55 4.13 61.67
C SER A 10 -11.12 4.19 63.09
N ASP A 11 -12.44 4.24 63.25
CA ASP A 11 -13.08 4.15 64.57
C ASP A 11 -14.13 3.01 64.68
N ASN A 12 -14.58 2.72 65.90
CA ASN A 12 -15.49 1.60 66.21
C ASN A 12 -16.95 1.82 65.77
N CYS A 13 -17.30 2.94 65.13
CA CYS A 13 -18.67 3.36 64.85
C CYS A 13 -19.03 3.44 63.35
N MET A 14 -18.38 2.65 62.49
CA MET A 14 -18.56 2.61 61.02
C MET A 14 -19.95 2.20 60.48
N ASN A 15 -21.01 2.18 61.29
CA ASN A 15 -22.34 1.72 60.87
C ASN A 15 -23.43 2.77 61.13
N THR A 16 -23.41 3.88 60.40
CA THR A 16 -24.33 5.02 60.56
C THR A 16 -25.52 5.01 59.58
N PHE A 17 -25.86 3.88 58.95
CA PHE A 17 -27.17 3.76 58.31
C PHE A 17 -28.20 3.28 59.33
N THR A 18 -29.22 4.12 59.58
CA THR A 18 -30.42 3.67 60.30
C THR A 18 -31.03 2.46 59.57
N LEU A 19 -31.75 1.60 60.30
CA LEU A 19 -32.41 0.44 59.71
C LEU A 19 -33.31 0.82 58.51
N ASN A 20 -33.95 1.99 58.58
CA ASN A 20 -34.78 2.52 57.50
C ASN A 20 -33.96 3.01 56.29
N GLN A 21 -32.82 3.66 56.50
CA GLN A 21 -31.92 4.04 55.40
C GLN A 21 -31.35 2.80 54.70
N LYS A 22 -30.96 1.78 55.46
CA LYS A 22 -30.51 0.49 54.91
C LYS A 22 -31.64 -0.20 54.13
N SER A 23 -32.86 -0.20 54.66
CA SER A 23 -34.03 -0.75 53.99
C SER A 23 -34.33 -0.03 52.68
N ARG A 24 -34.28 1.31 52.67
CA ARG A 24 -34.48 2.11 51.46
C ARG A 24 -33.40 1.86 50.41
N ALA A 25 -32.13 1.80 50.81
CA ALA A 25 -31.02 1.49 49.91
C ALA A 25 -31.18 0.08 49.30
N LYS A 26 -31.51 -0.92 50.11
CA LYS A 26 -31.81 -2.28 49.64
C LYS A 26 -33.03 -2.32 48.73
N ALA A 27 -34.08 -1.56 49.01
CA ALA A 27 -35.27 -1.49 48.16
C ALA A 27 -34.95 -0.92 46.77
N VAL A 28 -34.09 0.10 46.68
CA VAL A 28 -33.61 0.65 45.40
C VAL A 28 -32.72 -0.35 44.66
N LEU A 29 -31.83 -1.04 45.38
CA LEU A 29 -30.97 -2.08 44.81
C LEU A 29 -31.73 -3.36 44.45
N ALA A 30 -32.91 -3.61 45.02
CA ALA A 30 -33.76 -4.76 44.67
C ALA A 30 -34.82 -4.40 43.61
N SER A 31 -35.08 -3.11 43.38
CA SER A 31 -36.03 -2.65 42.37
C SER A 31 -35.46 -2.83 40.97
N SER A 32 -36.12 -3.68 40.16
CA SER A 32 -35.71 -4.01 38.79
C SER A 32 -35.77 -2.82 37.83
N THR A 33 -36.56 -1.79 38.11
CA THR A 33 -36.62 -0.56 37.30
C THR A 33 -35.52 0.45 37.64
N LEU A 34 -34.72 0.17 38.67
CA LEU A 34 -33.61 1.02 39.11
C LEU A 34 -32.28 0.24 39.01
N ARG A 35 -31.63 -0.06 40.14
CA ARG A 35 -30.32 -0.73 40.16
C ARG A 35 -30.41 -2.25 40.32
N GLY A 36 -31.58 -2.82 40.54
CA GLY A 36 -31.75 -4.27 40.73
C GLY A 36 -31.48 -5.13 39.50
N GLN A 37 -31.49 -4.54 38.30
CA GLN A 37 -31.01 -5.22 37.11
C GLN A 37 -29.52 -5.57 37.22
N LEU A 38 -28.68 -4.73 37.83
CA LEU A 38 -27.22 -4.96 37.93
C LEU A 38 -26.88 -6.26 38.68
N SER A 39 -27.68 -6.63 39.68
CA SER A 39 -27.53 -7.87 40.45
C SER A 39 -28.38 -9.03 39.91
N SER A 40 -29.13 -8.84 38.83
CA SER A 40 -29.92 -9.92 38.23
C SER A 40 -29.00 -10.99 37.65
N ALA A 41 -29.42 -12.26 37.71
CA ALA A 41 -28.63 -13.37 37.17
C ALA A 41 -28.30 -13.19 35.68
N SER A 42 -29.22 -12.61 34.90
CA SER A 42 -29.01 -12.32 33.48
C SER A 42 -27.95 -11.23 33.24
N ASN A 43 -27.95 -10.14 34.02
CA ASN A 43 -26.88 -9.14 33.91
C ASN A 43 -25.55 -9.69 34.42
N LEU A 44 -25.53 -10.37 35.57
CA LEU A 44 -24.30 -10.99 36.09
C LEU A 44 -23.71 -11.99 35.09
N PHE A 45 -24.54 -12.75 34.36
CA PHE A 45 -24.10 -13.60 33.25
C PHE A 45 -23.57 -12.78 32.07
N SER A 46 -24.31 -11.76 31.62
CA SER A 46 -23.93 -10.93 30.47
C SER A 46 -22.66 -10.11 30.72
N THR A 47 -22.35 -9.78 31.97
CA THR A 47 -21.17 -8.99 32.37
C THR A 47 -20.04 -9.84 32.97
N GLY A 48 -20.15 -11.19 32.97
CA GLY A 48 -19.07 -12.05 33.46
C GLY A 48 -18.89 -12.12 34.98
N LEU A 49 -19.88 -11.69 35.76
CA LEU A 49 -19.84 -11.63 37.23
C LEU A 49 -20.63 -12.77 37.92
N SER A 50 -21.08 -13.77 37.18
CA SER A 50 -21.87 -14.91 37.70
C SER A 50 -21.04 -15.96 38.47
N GLY A 51 -19.71 -15.82 38.53
CA GLY A 51 -18.81 -16.76 39.20
C GLY A 51 -18.65 -18.11 38.48
N SER A 52 -19.28 -18.30 37.33
CA SER A 52 -19.09 -19.45 36.44
C SER A 52 -18.11 -19.06 35.34
N SER A 53 -17.17 -19.94 34.96
CA SER A 53 -16.29 -19.68 33.81
C SER A 53 -17.14 -19.59 32.54
N ILE A 54 -17.26 -18.39 31.97
CA ILE A 54 -17.94 -18.17 30.70
C ILE A 54 -17.02 -18.68 29.60
N SER A 55 -17.31 -19.87 29.08
CA SER A 55 -16.57 -20.39 27.93
C SER A 55 -17.09 -19.69 26.67
N CYS A 56 -16.25 -18.94 25.98
CA CYS A 56 -16.60 -18.23 24.75
C CYS A 56 -15.84 -18.78 23.54
N SER A 57 -16.45 -18.64 22.36
CA SER A 57 -15.73 -18.79 21.08
C SER A 57 -14.56 -17.80 21.07
N PRO A 58 -13.40 -18.18 20.52
CA PRO A 58 -12.29 -17.25 20.39
C PRO A 58 -12.63 -16.16 19.34
N SER A 59 -11.90 -15.05 19.34
CA SER A 59 -11.97 -14.02 18.32
C SER A 59 -10.59 -13.81 17.70
N ALA A 60 -10.50 -14.01 16.38
CA ALA A 60 -9.23 -14.00 15.66
C ALA A 60 -8.80 -12.55 15.38
N ALA A 61 -7.55 -12.25 15.71
CA ALA A 61 -6.90 -11.01 15.30
C ALA A 61 -5.40 -11.24 15.12
N PHE A 62 -4.76 -10.56 14.16
CA PHE A 62 -3.31 -10.65 13.99
C PHE A 62 -2.64 -9.41 13.41
N ASP A 63 -1.33 -9.32 13.66
CA ASP A 63 -0.42 -8.35 13.06
C ASP A 63 0.77 -9.05 12.38
N VAL A 64 1.55 -8.27 11.63
CA VAL A 64 2.73 -8.74 10.89
C VAL A 64 3.92 -7.83 11.17
N SER A 65 5.15 -8.37 11.14
CA SER A 65 6.35 -7.55 11.37
C SER A 65 6.62 -6.52 10.26
N ARG A 66 6.12 -6.77 9.05
CA ARG A 66 6.20 -5.87 7.89
C ARG A 66 5.19 -6.27 6.81
N THR A 67 4.76 -5.31 6.01
CA THR A 67 3.88 -5.53 4.84
C THR A 67 4.63 -5.50 3.51
N LEU A 68 5.83 -4.89 3.47
CA LEU A 68 6.75 -4.91 2.34
C LEU A 68 8.01 -5.70 2.70
N ALA A 69 8.39 -6.66 1.85
CA ALA A 69 9.60 -7.44 2.02
C ALA A 69 10.12 -7.93 0.67
N CYS A 70 11.33 -8.48 0.66
CA CYS A 70 11.94 -9.08 -0.52
C CYS A 70 11.89 -10.60 -0.43
N VAL A 71 12.03 -11.29 -1.56
CA VAL A 71 12.14 -12.74 -1.58
C VAL A 71 13.27 -13.19 -0.64
N GLY A 72 12.97 -14.12 0.26
CA GLY A 72 13.91 -14.63 1.25
C GLY A 72 14.05 -13.81 2.53
N ASP A 73 13.42 -12.63 2.64
CA ASP A 73 13.35 -11.91 3.91
C ASP A 73 12.49 -12.67 4.93
N LEU A 74 12.88 -12.57 6.20
CA LEU A 74 12.10 -13.11 7.31
C LEU A 74 10.88 -12.24 7.59
N ILE A 75 9.74 -12.90 7.75
CA ILE A 75 8.46 -12.31 8.14
C ILE A 75 7.96 -13.04 9.37
N ASP A 76 7.44 -12.28 10.33
CA ASP A 76 6.83 -12.79 11.56
C ASP A 76 5.34 -12.45 11.55
N LEU A 77 4.50 -13.42 11.92
CA LEU A 77 3.10 -13.18 12.24
C LEU A 77 2.95 -13.14 13.75
N PHE A 78 2.13 -12.22 14.24
CA PHE A 78 1.83 -12.06 15.66
C PHE A 78 0.35 -12.31 15.90
N ASP A 79 0.05 -13.28 16.75
CA ASP A 79 -1.30 -13.50 17.26
C ASP A 79 -1.73 -12.33 18.16
N GLN A 80 -2.91 -11.77 17.88
CA GLN A 80 -3.59 -10.75 18.69
C GLN A 80 -4.99 -11.21 19.12
N SER A 81 -5.25 -12.52 19.00
CA SER A 81 -6.58 -13.09 19.21
C SER A 81 -7.03 -13.03 20.67
N ALA A 82 -8.33 -12.90 20.89
CA ALA A 82 -8.94 -12.92 22.21
C ALA A 82 -9.58 -14.29 22.49
N PHE A 83 -9.13 -14.98 23.54
CA PHE A 83 -9.67 -16.27 23.96
C PHE A 83 -9.47 -16.54 25.45
N GLN A 84 -10.32 -17.41 26.03
CA GLN A 84 -10.27 -17.77 27.45
C GLN A 84 -9.70 -19.17 27.74
N SER A 85 -9.61 -20.02 26.71
CA SER A 85 -9.07 -21.37 26.80
C SER A 85 -8.07 -21.60 25.67
N ALA A 86 -7.21 -22.61 25.81
CA ALA A 86 -6.21 -22.93 24.80
C ALA A 86 -6.86 -23.12 23.42
N VAL A 87 -6.29 -22.45 22.42
CA VAL A 87 -6.71 -22.52 21.02
C VAL A 87 -5.69 -23.30 20.19
N SER A 88 -6.16 -23.87 19.09
CA SER A 88 -5.33 -24.33 17.99
C SER A 88 -5.27 -23.24 16.91
N TYR A 89 -4.15 -23.16 16.20
CA TYR A 89 -3.90 -22.16 15.16
C TYR A 89 -3.81 -22.83 13.78
N LEU A 90 -4.33 -22.15 12.78
CA LEU A 90 -4.07 -22.44 11.37
C LEU A 90 -3.86 -21.11 10.64
N TRP A 91 -2.61 -20.85 10.30
CA TRP A 91 -2.23 -19.77 9.40
C TRP A 91 -2.21 -20.27 7.98
N GLU A 92 -2.72 -19.47 7.05
CA GLU A 92 -2.69 -19.68 5.61
C GLU A 92 -2.08 -18.44 4.94
N VAL A 93 -0.90 -18.58 4.35
CA VAL A 93 -0.22 -17.53 3.58
C VAL A 93 -0.22 -17.89 2.11
N LYS A 94 -1.03 -17.19 1.32
CA LYS A 94 -1.35 -17.56 -0.07
C LYS A 94 -0.94 -16.48 -1.05
N ASN A 95 -0.13 -16.84 -2.04
CA ASN A 95 0.15 -15.97 -3.19
C ASN A 95 -1.13 -15.81 -4.03
N THR A 96 -1.57 -14.58 -4.22
CA THR A 96 -2.86 -14.27 -4.87
C THR A 96 -2.83 -14.46 -6.38
N GLN A 97 -1.65 -14.45 -7.00
CA GLN A 97 -1.47 -14.67 -8.43
C GLN A 97 -1.25 -16.16 -8.76
N THR A 98 -0.32 -16.82 -8.04
CA THR A 98 0.07 -18.21 -8.36
C THR A 98 -0.75 -19.25 -7.61
N GLY A 99 -1.42 -18.86 -6.52
CA GLY A 99 -2.14 -19.76 -5.63
C GLY A 99 -1.25 -20.59 -4.70
N ALA A 100 0.08 -20.38 -4.73
CA ALA A 100 1.01 -21.05 -3.82
C ALA A 100 0.64 -20.76 -2.35
N LEU A 101 0.55 -21.81 -1.54
CA LEU A 101 0.06 -21.75 -0.16
C LEU A 101 1.12 -22.31 0.80
N GLN A 102 1.39 -21.58 1.88
CA GLN A 102 2.12 -22.07 3.05
C GLN A 102 1.19 -22.05 4.27
N THR A 103 1.34 -23.01 5.17
CA THR A 103 0.51 -23.12 6.37
C THR A 103 1.32 -23.33 7.63
N PHE A 104 0.87 -22.75 8.75
CA PHE A 104 1.54 -22.86 10.05
C PHE A 104 0.53 -23.13 11.17
N MET A 105 0.98 -23.83 12.22
CA MET A 105 0.12 -24.21 13.37
C MET A 105 0.61 -23.65 14.71
N SER A 106 1.69 -22.85 14.72
CA SER A 106 2.16 -22.13 15.91
C SER A 106 1.45 -20.78 16.04
N ALA A 107 1.41 -20.23 17.25
CA ALA A 107 0.82 -18.92 17.51
C ALA A 107 1.53 -17.79 16.74
N ASN A 108 2.87 -17.74 16.80
CA ASN A 108 3.68 -16.71 16.16
C ASN A 108 4.73 -17.34 15.22
N PRO A 109 4.34 -17.79 14.01
CA PRO A 109 5.27 -18.38 13.05
C PRO A 109 6.22 -17.32 12.47
N GLN A 110 7.45 -17.74 12.23
CA GLN A 110 8.44 -17.01 11.43
C GLN A 110 8.73 -17.81 10.15
N PHE A 111 8.75 -17.15 9.00
CA PHE A 111 8.88 -17.82 7.71
C PHE A 111 9.50 -16.90 6.65
N THR A 112 9.77 -17.47 5.47
CA THR A 112 10.24 -16.73 4.28
C THR A 112 9.38 -17.08 3.07
N LEU A 113 9.31 -16.17 2.10
CA LEU A 113 8.61 -16.36 0.84
C LEU A 113 9.61 -16.41 -0.31
N SER A 114 9.50 -17.44 -1.16
CA SER A 114 10.43 -17.71 -2.26
C SER A 114 9.98 -17.14 -3.61
N GLN A 115 8.77 -16.59 -3.69
CA GLN A 115 8.20 -15.98 -4.89
C GLN A 115 7.80 -14.54 -4.58
N ASP A 116 8.02 -13.64 -5.53
CA ASP A 116 7.48 -12.29 -5.48
C ASP A 116 5.98 -12.29 -5.78
N GLY A 117 5.30 -11.20 -5.40
CA GLY A 117 3.87 -11.02 -5.62
C GLY A 117 3.12 -10.53 -4.39
N LEU A 118 1.79 -10.54 -4.48
CA LEU A 118 0.90 -10.13 -3.40
C LEU A 118 0.37 -11.37 -2.67
N TYR A 119 0.41 -11.34 -1.35
CA TYR A 119 -0.03 -12.45 -0.52
C TYR A 119 -1.21 -12.07 0.37
N GLN A 120 -2.18 -12.99 0.44
CA GLN A 120 -3.22 -13.00 1.45
C GLN A 120 -2.71 -13.75 2.68
N VAL A 121 -3.02 -13.25 3.87
CA VAL A 121 -2.79 -13.95 5.13
C VAL A 121 -4.13 -14.17 5.82
N LYS A 122 -4.36 -15.41 6.26
CA LYS A 122 -5.53 -15.78 7.04
C LYS A 122 -5.11 -16.52 8.30
N LEU A 123 -5.68 -16.10 9.43
CA LEU A 123 -5.57 -16.79 10.71
C LEU A 123 -6.92 -17.43 11.02
N SER A 124 -6.94 -18.74 11.27
CA SER A 124 -8.09 -19.43 11.86
C SER A 124 -7.70 -19.99 13.22
N ILE A 125 -8.53 -19.73 14.24
CA ILE A 125 -8.32 -20.26 15.59
C ILE A 125 -9.54 -21.05 16.04
N LEU A 126 -9.31 -22.08 16.83
CA LEU A 126 -10.36 -23.00 17.29
C LEU A 126 -10.10 -23.42 18.75
N ASN A 127 -11.13 -23.32 19.59
CA ASN A 127 -11.19 -23.96 20.90
C ASN A 127 -12.44 -24.87 21.01
N GLY A 128 -12.65 -25.48 22.19
CA GLY A 128 -13.79 -26.37 22.42
C GLY A 128 -15.18 -25.70 22.38
N GLN A 129 -15.29 -24.38 22.24
CA GLN A 129 -16.55 -23.64 22.15
C GLN A 129 -16.87 -23.16 20.73
N GLY A 130 -15.88 -23.09 19.85
CA GLY A 130 -16.04 -22.56 18.51
C GLY A 130 -14.74 -22.10 17.89
N SER A 131 -14.88 -21.48 16.73
CA SER A 131 -13.77 -20.98 15.92
C SER A 131 -14.09 -19.60 15.39
N ASP A 132 -13.03 -18.84 15.12
CA ASP A 132 -13.11 -17.58 14.38
C ASP A 132 -11.92 -17.48 13.42
N SER A 133 -12.02 -16.59 12.43
CA SER A 133 -10.94 -16.34 11.48
C SER A 133 -10.88 -14.90 11.01
N GLU A 134 -9.66 -14.39 10.86
CA GLU A 134 -9.38 -13.10 10.23
C GLU A 134 -8.65 -13.34 8.91
N THR A 135 -9.05 -12.62 7.85
CA THR A 135 -8.38 -12.68 6.54
C THR A 135 -8.05 -11.28 6.05
N LYS A 136 -6.76 -11.02 5.80
CA LYS A 136 -6.27 -9.78 5.19
C LYS A 136 -5.75 -10.08 3.78
N THR A 137 -6.47 -9.60 2.76
CA THR A 137 -6.13 -9.82 1.34
C THR A 137 -5.08 -8.82 0.88
N ASN A 138 -4.12 -9.27 0.06
CA ASN A 138 -2.99 -8.46 -0.42
C ASN A 138 -2.22 -7.75 0.71
N LEU A 139 -2.11 -8.40 1.88
CA LEU A 139 -1.46 -7.87 3.07
C LEU A 139 0.05 -7.71 2.87
N LEU A 140 0.69 -8.75 2.30
CA LEU A 140 2.13 -8.74 2.09
C LEU A 140 2.42 -8.48 0.60
N THR A 141 3.33 -7.57 0.33
CA THR A 141 3.93 -7.36 -0.97
C THR A 141 5.37 -7.85 -0.94
N ILE A 142 5.65 -8.91 -1.69
CA ILE A 142 6.99 -9.49 -1.81
C ILE A 142 7.61 -9.05 -3.13
N ARG A 143 8.79 -8.44 -3.07
CA ARG A 143 9.56 -7.98 -4.24
C ARG A 143 10.71 -8.94 -4.55
N PRO A 144 11.18 -9.03 -5.81
CA PRO A 144 12.31 -9.88 -6.14
C PRO A 144 13.57 -9.49 -5.35
N ALA A 145 14.33 -10.50 -4.91
CA ALA A 145 15.60 -10.32 -4.22
C ALA A 145 16.69 -9.88 -5.21
N GLY A 146 16.82 -8.58 -5.41
CA GLY A 146 17.65 -8.02 -6.47
C GLY A 146 16.98 -8.19 -7.84
N GLY A 147 17.20 -7.21 -8.71
CA GLY A 147 16.56 -7.14 -10.02
C GLY A 147 15.38 -6.15 -10.05
N THR A 148 14.64 -6.18 -11.15
CA THR A 148 13.73 -5.09 -11.52
C THR A 148 12.38 -5.66 -11.88
N THR A 149 11.30 -5.10 -11.32
CA THR A 149 9.94 -5.41 -11.74
C THR A 149 9.49 -4.53 -12.89
N HIS A 150 10.11 -3.34 -13.05
CA HIS A 150 9.69 -2.33 -14.01
C HIS A 150 10.84 -1.85 -14.91
N SER A 151 10.49 -1.42 -16.12
CA SER A 151 11.41 -0.92 -17.15
C SER A 151 12.07 0.43 -16.77
N PRO A 152 13.26 0.78 -17.31
CA PRO A 152 13.85 2.10 -17.13
C PRO A 152 12.95 3.25 -17.55
N TYR A 153 12.19 3.08 -18.63
CA TYR A 153 11.19 4.04 -19.08
C TYR A 153 9.90 3.95 -18.26
N PHE A 154 10.03 4.04 -16.93
CA PHE A 154 8.94 3.91 -15.98
C PHE A 154 7.92 5.03 -16.14
N TYR A 155 6.67 4.63 -16.30
CA TYR A 155 5.50 5.49 -16.26
C TYR A 155 4.36 4.74 -15.56
N ALA A 156 3.73 5.42 -14.61
CA ALA A 156 2.55 4.98 -13.91
C ALA A 156 1.50 6.10 -13.99
N GLY A 157 0.35 5.78 -14.59
CA GLY A 157 -0.83 6.64 -14.63
C GLY A 157 -1.91 6.25 -13.61
N MET A 158 -1.58 5.45 -12.60
CA MET A 158 -2.44 5.20 -11.42
C MET A 158 -3.79 4.53 -11.74
N GLU A 159 -3.81 3.74 -12.82
CA GLU A 159 -5.04 3.18 -13.37
C GLU A 159 -5.57 1.96 -12.61
N ASP A 160 -4.73 1.24 -11.87
CA ASP A 160 -5.13 0.00 -11.21
C ASP A 160 -5.46 0.20 -9.72
N PRO A 161 -6.38 -0.59 -9.12
CA PRO A 161 -6.62 -0.59 -7.68
C PRO A 161 -5.35 -0.79 -6.86
N LEU A 162 -5.34 -0.29 -5.62
CA LEU A 162 -4.23 -0.45 -4.67
C LEU A 162 -4.49 -1.61 -3.69
N PRO A 163 -3.46 -2.35 -3.26
CA PRO A 163 -2.11 -2.39 -3.86
C PRO A 163 -2.12 -3.15 -5.20
N ASN A 164 -1.09 -2.97 -6.02
CA ASN A 164 -0.93 -3.65 -7.31
C ASN A 164 0.53 -4.00 -7.61
N SER A 165 0.79 -4.43 -8.85
CA SER A 165 2.12 -4.84 -9.32
C SER A 165 3.17 -3.73 -9.20
N ILE A 166 2.77 -2.44 -9.29
CA ILE A 166 3.64 -1.29 -9.12
C ILE A 166 3.66 -0.86 -7.66
N TRP A 167 2.49 -0.69 -7.05
CA TRP A 167 2.33 0.11 -5.84
C TRP A 167 1.97 -0.72 -4.61
N THR A 168 2.73 -0.52 -3.54
CA THR A 168 2.43 -0.97 -2.17
C THR A 168 1.98 0.23 -1.34
N VAL A 169 1.06 0.00 -0.41
CA VAL A 169 0.59 1.03 0.54
C VAL A 169 1.01 0.61 1.94
N GLU A 170 1.65 1.52 2.67
CA GLU A 170 1.97 1.35 4.09
C GLU A 170 1.31 2.47 4.88
N GLY A 171 0.53 2.11 5.88
CA GLY A 171 -0.18 3.06 6.75
C GLY A 171 0.50 3.24 8.09
N ASN A 172 0.24 4.36 8.75
CA ASN A 172 0.70 4.62 10.12
C ASN A 172 -0.27 4.09 11.22
N GLY A 173 -1.41 3.51 10.83
CA GLY A 173 -2.43 2.98 11.73
C GLY A 173 -3.63 3.89 11.99
N ASP A 174 -3.69 5.09 11.43
CA ASP A 174 -4.81 6.04 11.57
C ASP A 174 -6.02 5.77 10.64
N ASN A 175 -5.91 4.72 9.81
CA ASN A 175 -6.86 4.36 8.77
C ASN A 175 -7.07 5.47 7.71
N LYS A 176 -6.02 6.21 7.36
CA LYS A 176 -5.97 7.22 6.29
C LYS A 176 -4.88 6.85 5.28
N ASN A 177 -5.06 5.73 4.62
CA ASN A 177 -4.09 5.24 3.64
C ASN A 177 -4.29 5.88 2.26
N TRP A 178 -3.24 5.84 1.44
CA TRP A 178 -3.34 6.12 0.00
C TRP A 178 -4.41 5.25 -0.66
N ALA A 179 -5.25 5.87 -1.47
CA ALA A 179 -6.40 5.25 -2.12
C ALA A 179 -6.51 5.66 -3.59
N ARG A 180 -7.25 4.86 -4.37
CA ARG A 180 -7.54 5.16 -5.77
C ARG A 180 -8.82 5.99 -5.92
N SER A 181 -8.81 6.96 -6.82
CA SER A 181 -9.96 7.75 -7.23
C SER A 181 -10.19 7.63 -8.73
N THR A 182 -11.41 7.28 -9.16
CA THR A 182 -11.83 7.31 -10.58
C THR A 182 -12.52 8.62 -10.97
N ASN A 183 -12.86 9.46 -9.99
CA ASN A 183 -13.61 10.70 -10.23
C ASN A 183 -12.64 11.85 -10.59
N VAL A 184 -11.51 11.90 -9.90
CA VAL A 184 -10.47 12.92 -10.04
C VAL A 184 -9.26 12.27 -10.70
N LYS A 185 -8.74 12.90 -11.75
CA LYS A 185 -7.55 12.45 -12.49
C LYS A 185 -6.94 13.59 -13.28
N GLN A 186 -5.66 13.49 -13.61
CA GLN A 186 -5.02 14.39 -14.56
C GLN A 186 -5.12 13.85 -15.98
N THR A 187 -4.74 12.59 -16.16
CA THR A 187 -4.89 11.87 -17.43
C THR A 187 -5.58 10.52 -17.18
N GLY A 188 -5.86 9.77 -18.25
CA GLY A 188 -6.46 8.45 -18.14
C GLY A 188 -7.80 8.40 -17.41
N ASN A 189 -8.03 7.36 -16.59
CA ASN A 189 -9.32 7.10 -15.92
C ASN A 189 -9.26 7.20 -14.40
N ALA A 190 -8.08 7.27 -13.80
CA ALA A 190 -7.94 7.35 -12.35
C ALA A 190 -6.69 8.12 -11.92
N SER A 191 -6.68 8.52 -10.66
CA SER A 191 -5.48 8.97 -9.94
C SER A 191 -5.43 8.32 -8.56
N TYR A 192 -4.31 8.48 -7.88
CA TYR A 192 -4.24 8.16 -6.46
C TYR A 192 -4.33 9.41 -5.61
N TYR A 193 -4.86 9.25 -4.40
CA TYR A 193 -4.96 10.34 -3.46
C TYR A 193 -4.79 9.85 -2.03
N HIS A 194 -4.34 10.74 -1.18
CA HIS A 194 -4.34 10.54 0.26
C HIS A 194 -5.49 11.35 0.87
N PRO A 195 -6.42 10.71 1.62
CA PRO A 195 -7.57 11.35 2.25
C PRO A 195 -7.16 12.14 3.50
N ASN A 196 -6.30 13.14 3.33
CA ASN A 196 -5.65 13.89 4.39
C ASN A 196 -6.50 15.03 4.98
N PHE A 197 -7.74 15.23 4.53
CA PHE A 197 -8.60 16.27 5.08
C PHE A 197 -8.80 16.14 6.60
N ASN A 198 -8.39 17.18 7.35
CA ASN A 198 -8.44 17.25 8.82
C ASN A 198 -7.64 16.17 9.56
N VAL A 199 -6.70 15.51 8.90
CA VAL A 199 -5.80 14.58 9.59
C VAL A 199 -4.77 15.39 10.37
N SER A 200 -4.75 15.24 11.69
CA SER A 200 -3.87 15.99 12.58
C SER A 200 -2.40 15.68 12.32
N ASN A 201 -1.51 16.55 12.81
CA ASN A 201 -0.07 16.32 12.80
C ASN A 201 0.27 14.91 13.31
N ALA A 202 0.89 14.11 12.45
CA ALA A 202 1.43 12.79 12.80
C ALA A 202 2.96 12.83 12.76
N SER A 203 3.63 12.09 13.65
CA SER A 203 5.09 11.92 13.59
C SER A 203 5.51 11.10 12.36
N ASP A 204 4.66 10.13 11.99
CA ASP A 204 4.88 9.19 10.89
C ASP A 204 3.80 9.36 9.82
N GLY A 205 4.16 9.14 8.56
CA GLY A 205 3.28 9.35 7.41
C GLY A 205 2.81 8.06 6.76
N ASP A 206 1.82 8.18 5.87
CA ASP A 206 1.35 7.07 5.04
C ASP A 206 2.08 7.06 3.70
N ALA A 207 2.55 5.89 3.31
CA ALA A 207 3.42 5.71 2.17
C ALA A 207 2.76 4.99 1.00
N LEU A 208 3.07 5.48 -0.19
CA LEU A 208 2.84 4.83 -1.47
C LEU A 208 4.19 4.50 -2.10
N ILE A 209 4.46 3.22 -2.29
CA ILE A 209 5.79 2.71 -2.61
C ILE A 209 5.77 2.00 -3.95
N ALA A 210 6.54 2.49 -4.90
CA ALA A 210 6.80 1.79 -6.16
C ALA A 210 7.81 0.65 -5.95
N GLY A 211 7.52 -0.52 -6.54
CA GLY A 211 8.46 -1.64 -6.65
C GLY A 211 9.76 -1.27 -7.39
N PRO A 212 10.76 -2.16 -7.41
CA PRO A 212 12.08 -1.84 -7.96
C PRO A 212 12.01 -1.58 -9.48
N ILE A 213 12.39 -0.36 -9.87
CA ILE A 213 12.44 0.11 -11.25
C ILE A 213 13.87 -0.04 -11.77
N ALA A 214 14.06 -0.67 -12.92
CA ALA A 214 15.35 -0.73 -13.60
C ALA A 214 15.86 0.68 -13.91
N LEU A 215 17.16 0.91 -13.87
CA LEU A 215 17.73 2.17 -14.36
C LEU A 215 18.54 1.92 -15.63
N SER A 216 18.42 2.84 -16.59
CA SER A 216 19.30 2.89 -17.76
C SER A 216 20.53 3.76 -17.44
N SER A 217 21.66 3.41 -18.05
CA SER A 217 22.83 4.29 -18.07
C SER A 217 22.43 5.64 -18.68
N ALA A 218 22.61 6.72 -17.94
CA ALA A 218 22.29 8.07 -18.39
C ALA A 218 23.16 9.11 -17.70
N ASN A 219 23.18 10.33 -18.24
CA ASN A 219 23.89 11.44 -17.62
C ASN A 219 23.12 12.05 -16.45
N SER A 220 21.80 12.12 -16.56
CA SER A 220 20.93 12.53 -15.47
C SER A 220 19.75 11.58 -15.31
N LEU A 221 19.25 11.45 -14.09
CA LEU A 221 18.02 10.75 -13.74
C LEU A 221 17.10 11.72 -13.00
N THR A 222 15.85 11.79 -13.40
CA THR A 222 14.86 12.71 -12.84
C THR A 222 13.52 12.01 -12.67
N LEU A 223 12.96 12.08 -11.47
CA LEU A 223 11.59 11.69 -11.18
C LEU A 223 10.66 12.87 -11.46
N LYS A 224 9.59 12.59 -12.17
CA LYS A 224 8.50 13.52 -12.43
C LYS A 224 7.20 12.90 -12.00
N PHE A 225 6.32 13.69 -11.44
CA PHE A 225 4.97 13.26 -11.09
C PHE A 225 4.08 14.49 -11.07
N ALA A 226 2.81 14.27 -11.32
CA ALA A 226 1.86 15.35 -11.28
C ALA A 226 1.03 15.27 -10.01
N HIS A 227 0.79 16.41 -9.39
CA HIS A 227 0.06 16.49 -8.13
C HIS A 227 -0.89 17.67 -8.11
N ALA A 228 -1.91 17.55 -7.26
CA ALA A 228 -2.83 18.63 -6.97
C ALA A 228 -3.16 18.67 -5.47
N PHE A 229 -3.06 19.84 -4.88
CA PHE A 229 -3.28 20.06 -3.45
C PHE A 229 -3.77 21.48 -3.19
N ALA A 230 -4.68 21.63 -2.22
CA ALA A 230 -5.11 22.92 -1.71
C ALA A 230 -4.94 22.93 -0.19
N ARG A 231 -4.37 24.01 0.33
CA ARG A 231 -4.26 24.21 1.78
C ARG A 231 -5.64 24.56 2.35
N LYS A 232 -5.87 24.27 3.62
CA LYS A 232 -7.01 24.79 4.40
C LYS A 232 -6.65 26.08 5.12
N THR A 233 -5.39 26.23 5.52
CA THR A 233 -4.88 27.45 6.16
C THR A 233 -3.40 27.67 5.82
N VAL A 234 -2.89 28.87 6.09
CA VAL A 234 -1.45 29.15 5.97
C VAL A 234 -0.59 28.44 7.02
N MET A 235 -1.21 27.94 8.09
CA MET A 235 -0.56 27.26 9.21
C MET A 235 -0.48 25.74 9.03
N ASP A 236 -1.11 25.18 8.00
CA ASP A 236 -1.06 23.74 7.73
C ASP A 236 0.39 23.31 7.51
N ASP A 237 0.80 22.23 8.15
CA ASP A 237 2.18 21.71 8.14
C ASP A 237 2.29 20.36 7.40
N ASP A 238 1.38 20.11 6.45
CA ASP A 238 1.45 18.90 5.63
C ASP A 238 2.74 18.83 4.83
N GLN A 239 3.28 17.64 4.64
CA GLN A 239 4.52 17.44 3.89
C GLN A 239 4.40 16.20 3.00
N LEU A 240 4.68 16.38 1.71
CA LEU A 240 4.97 15.26 0.83
C LEU A 240 6.48 15.04 0.83
N LYS A 241 6.91 13.90 1.37
CA LYS A 241 8.29 13.46 1.35
C LYS A 241 8.49 12.40 0.26
N VAL A 242 9.58 12.51 -0.47
CA VAL A 242 10.00 11.50 -1.46
C VAL A 242 11.30 10.88 -0.97
N TYR A 243 11.30 9.55 -0.89
CA TYR A 243 12.47 8.75 -0.57
C TYR A 243 12.78 7.80 -1.73
N VAL A 244 14.02 7.34 -1.76
CA VAL A 244 14.45 6.28 -2.64
C VAL A 244 15.16 5.18 -1.86
N SER A 245 15.06 3.95 -2.34
CA SER A 245 15.78 2.80 -1.80
C SER A 245 16.48 2.04 -2.93
N THR A 246 17.70 1.60 -2.66
CA THR A 246 18.52 0.76 -3.55
C THR A 246 18.70 -0.65 -3.00
N ASP A 247 18.11 -0.95 -1.84
CA ASP A 247 18.24 -2.20 -1.08
C ASP A 247 16.87 -2.80 -0.75
N CYS A 248 15.95 -2.68 -1.70
CA CYS A 248 14.63 -3.32 -1.65
C CYS A 248 13.75 -2.86 -0.45
N GLY A 249 13.98 -1.64 0.04
CA GLY A 249 13.22 -1.02 1.11
C GLY A 249 13.79 -1.24 2.52
N ALA A 250 14.95 -1.91 2.64
CA ALA A 250 15.63 -2.07 3.92
C ALA A 250 16.13 -0.73 4.49
N SER A 251 16.57 0.18 3.62
CA SER A 251 16.88 1.57 3.97
C SER A 251 16.30 2.56 2.96
N TRP A 252 15.98 3.76 3.44
CA TRP A 252 15.36 4.82 2.65
C TRP A 252 16.18 6.10 2.76
N SER A 253 16.59 6.64 1.61
CA SER A 253 17.23 7.95 1.51
C SER A 253 16.20 9.01 1.15
N LEU A 254 16.07 10.06 1.97
CA LEU A 254 15.21 11.20 1.68
C LEU A 254 15.82 12.07 0.56
N VAL A 255 15.07 12.27 -0.53
CA VAL A 255 15.52 13.05 -1.69
C VAL A 255 14.74 14.35 -1.89
N ARG A 256 13.53 14.47 -1.31
CA ARG A 256 12.71 15.68 -1.39
C ARG A 256 11.77 15.78 -0.19
N ILE A 257 11.68 16.98 0.38
CA ILE A 257 10.55 17.40 1.23
C ILE A 257 9.84 18.52 0.47
N THR A 258 8.53 18.40 0.31
CA THR A 258 7.67 19.44 -0.25
C THR A 258 6.63 19.85 0.80
N PRO A 259 6.88 20.93 1.56
CA PRO A 259 5.96 21.40 2.59
C PRO A 259 4.68 21.99 1.98
N ALA A 260 3.61 22.10 2.77
CA ALA A 260 2.27 22.48 2.32
C ALA A 260 2.22 23.74 1.46
N PHE A 261 3.05 24.75 1.74
CA PHE A 261 3.10 25.99 0.95
C PHE A 261 3.70 25.82 -0.45
N GLN A 262 4.57 24.83 -0.65
CA GLN A 262 5.11 24.45 -1.97
C GLN A 262 4.26 23.37 -2.64
N LEU A 263 3.59 22.55 -1.83
CA LEU A 263 2.69 21.50 -2.30
C LEU A 263 1.40 22.11 -2.88
N GLY A 264 0.93 23.23 -2.32
CA GLY A 264 -0.26 23.96 -2.77
C GLY A 264 -0.18 24.38 -4.23
N THR A 265 -1.02 23.77 -5.05
CA THR A 265 -1.14 24.07 -6.48
C THR A 265 -2.40 24.84 -6.82
N SER A 266 -3.43 24.73 -5.98
CA SER A 266 -4.66 25.50 -6.12
C SER A 266 -4.52 26.88 -5.49
N ALA A 267 -5.17 27.87 -6.10
CA ALA A 267 -5.35 29.19 -5.50
C ALA A 267 -6.44 29.21 -4.41
N LEU A 268 -7.22 28.13 -4.30
CA LEU A 268 -8.28 27.99 -3.32
C LEU A 268 -7.73 27.57 -1.95
N VAL A 269 -8.43 28.00 -0.90
CA VAL A 269 -8.15 27.62 0.49
C VAL A 269 -9.44 27.07 1.12
N PRO A 270 -9.93 25.89 0.68
CA PRO A 270 -11.24 25.39 1.07
C PRO A 270 -11.24 24.87 2.52
N SER A 271 -12.35 25.07 3.23
CA SER A 271 -12.60 24.46 4.55
C SER A 271 -13.30 23.10 4.46
N SER A 272 -13.61 22.62 3.25
CA SER A 272 -14.18 21.31 2.94
C SER A 272 -13.14 20.38 2.32
N PRO A 273 -13.42 19.06 2.18
CA PRO A 273 -12.56 18.17 1.42
C PRO A 273 -12.30 18.73 0.02
N TYR A 274 -11.03 18.88 -0.32
CA TYR A 274 -10.57 19.42 -1.59
C TYR A 274 -10.74 18.38 -2.70
N VAL A 275 -11.20 18.86 -3.86
CA VAL A 275 -11.34 18.11 -5.10
C VAL A 275 -10.74 18.97 -6.22
N PRO A 276 -9.62 18.55 -6.84
CA PRO A 276 -8.94 19.30 -7.90
C PRO A 276 -9.78 19.59 -9.14
N GLN A 277 -9.57 20.76 -9.73
CA GLN A 277 -9.93 21.08 -11.10
C GLN A 277 -8.75 20.80 -12.05
N ALA A 278 -9.03 20.75 -13.35
CA ALA A 278 -8.01 20.48 -14.37
C ALA A 278 -6.81 21.46 -14.32
N SER A 279 -7.04 22.72 -13.94
CA SER A 279 -6.00 23.75 -13.82
C SER A 279 -5.13 23.63 -12.57
N ASP A 280 -5.58 22.89 -11.55
CA ASP A 280 -4.86 22.74 -10.29
C ASP A 280 -3.71 21.74 -10.39
N TRP A 281 -3.70 20.90 -11.42
CA TRP A 281 -2.64 19.91 -11.60
C TRP A 281 -1.33 20.56 -12.01
N LYS A 282 -0.24 20.22 -11.32
CA LYS A 282 1.12 20.67 -11.62
C LYS A 282 2.09 19.50 -11.62
N GLU A 283 3.08 19.57 -12.50
CA GLU A 283 4.18 18.61 -12.53
C GLU A 283 5.28 19.05 -11.56
N THR A 284 5.64 18.16 -10.63
CA THR A 284 6.81 18.27 -9.78
C THR A 284 7.96 17.46 -10.37
N THR A 285 9.16 18.04 -10.29
CA THR A 285 10.40 17.43 -10.77
C THR A 285 11.38 17.27 -9.61
N VAL A 286 11.90 16.05 -9.41
CA VAL A 286 12.88 15.69 -8.38
C VAL A 286 14.12 15.10 -9.05
N MET A 287 15.27 15.71 -8.83
CA MET A 287 16.54 15.25 -9.39
C MET A 287 17.05 14.03 -8.61
N LEU A 288 17.33 12.94 -9.31
CA LEU A 288 17.81 11.68 -8.74
C LEU A 288 19.16 11.24 -9.36
N SER A 289 19.91 12.15 -9.97
CA SER A 289 21.17 11.87 -10.66
C SER A 289 22.23 11.19 -9.76
N ALA A 290 22.16 11.35 -8.45
CA ALA A 290 23.01 10.64 -7.50
C ALA A 290 22.81 9.12 -7.53
N TYR A 291 21.62 8.65 -7.96
CA TYR A 291 21.23 7.25 -7.96
C TYR A 291 21.33 6.58 -9.34
N LYS A 292 21.70 7.31 -10.39
CA LYS A 292 21.65 6.88 -11.78
C LYS A 292 22.48 5.62 -12.12
N ASN A 293 23.50 5.32 -11.33
CA ASN A 293 24.40 4.18 -11.54
C ASN A 293 23.95 2.91 -10.78
N ASN A 294 22.84 2.97 -10.03
CA ASN A 294 22.29 1.78 -9.39
C ASN A 294 21.58 0.91 -10.43
N PRO A 295 21.56 -0.42 -10.28
CA PRO A 295 20.84 -1.31 -11.21
C PRO A 295 19.32 -1.11 -11.15
N HIS A 296 18.81 -0.71 -9.98
CA HIS A 296 17.40 -0.49 -9.73
C HIS A 296 17.16 0.53 -8.63
N LEU A 297 15.96 1.09 -8.60
CA LEU A 297 15.54 2.08 -7.62
C LEU A 297 14.08 1.88 -7.22
N MET A 298 13.78 1.91 -5.93
CA MET A 298 12.43 2.03 -5.41
C MET A 298 12.16 3.48 -5.03
N ILE A 299 10.91 3.91 -5.15
CA ILE A 299 10.47 5.29 -4.88
C ILE A 299 9.33 5.22 -3.88
N LYS A 300 9.46 5.95 -2.77
CA LYS A 300 8.42 6.08 -1.74
C LYS A 300 7.94 7.51 -1.68
N PHE A 301 6.62 7.69 -1.82
CA PHE A 301 5.93 8.93 -1.54
C PHE A 301 5.26 8.81 -0.17
N GLU A 302 5.68 9.60 0.78
CA GLU A 302 5.18 9.57 2.16
C GLU A 302 4.47 10.90 2.46
N MET A 303 3.18 10.79 2.80
CA MET A 303 2.38 11.93 3.20
C MET A 303 2.42 12.04 4.72
N VAL A 304 3.04 13.10 5.23
CA VAL A 304 2.99 13.46 6.64
C VAL A 304 1.90 14.50 6.81
N SER A 305 0.83 14.09 7.47
CA SER A 305 -0.37 14.90 7.71
C SER A 305 -0.07 16.06 8.64
N GLY A 306 -0.64 17.23 8.35
CA GLY A 306 -0.48 18.42 9.19
C GLY A 306 -1.68 19.35 9.27
N GLY A 307 -2.88 18.76 9.24
CA GLY A 307 -4.16 19.46 9.44
C GLY A 307 -4.79 20.03 8.17
N GLY A 308 -4.14 19.87 7.01
CA GLY A 308 -4.62 20.38 5.74
C GLY A 308 -5.61 19.45 5.04
N ASN A 309 -5.41 19.28 3.73
CA ASN A 309 -6.42 18.73 2.82
C ASN A 309 -5.92 17.52 2.03
N ASN A 310 -6.80 16.92 1.24
CA ASN A 310 -6.48 15.79 0.38
C ASN A 310 -5.37 16.13 -0.62
N LEU A 311 -4.42 15.21 -0.80
CA LEU A 311 -3.38 15.27 -1.82
C LEU A 311 -3.72 14.30 -2.95
N TYR A 312 -3.71 14.76 -4.20
CA TYR A 312 -3.88 13.92 -5.38
C TYR A 312 -2.56 13.81 -6.15
N MET A 313 -2.30 12.63 -6.72
CA MET A 313 -1.10 12.33 -7.49
C MET A 313 -1.41 11.45 -8.69
N ASP A 314 -0.78 11.77 -9.82
CA ASP A 314 -0.95 11.10 -11.10
C ASP A 314 0.36 11.17 -11.92
N ASP A 315 0.44 10.44 -13.03
CA ASP A 315 1.51 10.54 -14.04
C ASP A 315 2.95 10.48 -13.49
N VAL A 316 3.24 9.52 -12.60
CA VAL A 316 4.59 9.31 -12.06
C VAL A 316 5.48 8.67 -13.13
N ARG A 317 6.67 9.24 -13.37
CA ARG A 317 7.62 8.74 -14.35
C ARG A 317 9.07 9.03 -14.03
N LEU A 318 9.95 8.19 -14.56
CA LEU A 318 11.38 8.47 -14.63
C LEU A 318 11.74 9.03 -16.00
N THR A 319 12.62 10.02 -16.00
CA THR A 319 13.16 10.65 -17.20
C THR A 319 14.67 10.72 -17.12
N TYR A 320 15.32 10.54 -18.26
CA TYR A 320 16.77 10.47 -18.37
C TYR A 320 17.27 11.59 -19.27
N GLY A 321 18.40 12.19 -18.91
CA GLY A 321 19.12 13.10 -19.79
C GLY A 321 20.22 12.33 -20.51
N VAL A 322 20.17 12.34 -21.84
CA VAL A 322 21.16 11.73 -22.73
C VAL A 322 22.11 12.79 -23.30
N THR A 323 23.34 12.38 -23.63
CA THR A 323 24.28 13.24 -24.40
C THR A 323 23.87 13.31 -25.87
N GLN A 324 24.35 14.32 -26.60
CA GLN A 324 24.14 14.47 -28.05
C GLN A 324 24.61 13.24 -28.84
N ASP A 325 25.60 12.51 -28.33
CA ASP A 325 26.12 11.27 -28.93
C ASP A 325 25.16 10.08 -28.73
N GLU A 326 24.37 10.04 -27.65
CA GLU A 326 23.35 9.00 -27.39
C GLU A 326 22.02 9.28 -28.12
N VAL A 327 21.72 10.55 -28.43
CA VAL A 327 20.55 10.94 -29.27
C VAL A 327 20.69 10.40 -30.71
N SER A 328 21.91 10.04 -31.13
CA SER A 328 22.18 9.49 -32.46
C SER A 328 21.81 8.00 -32.63
N GLN A 329 21.47 7.30 -31.54
CA GLN A 329 21.08 5.88 -31.59
C GLN A 329 19.56 5.74 -31.52
N ALA A 330 19.00 4.97 -32.45
CA ALA A 330 17.59 4.59 -32.40
C ALA A 330 17.35 3.75 -31.14
N GLN A 331 16.47 4.22 -30.24
CA GLN A 331 16.04 3.46 -29.08
C GLN A 331 14.59 3.03 -29.24
N TRP A 332 14.38 1.72 -29.13
CA TRP A 332 13.09 1.09 -29.24
C TRP A 332 12.46 0.88 -27.87
N VAL A 333 11.18 1.23 -27.76
CA VAL A 333 10.42 1.21 -26.53
C VAL A 333 9.15 0.42 -26.73
N LEU A 334 8.83 -0.44 -25.77
CA LEU A 334 7.58 -1.18 -25.73
C LEU A 334 6.72 -0.69 -24.57
N MET A 335 5.50 -0.26 -24.85
CA MET A 335 4.60 0.33 -23.85
C MET A 335 3.12 -0.04 -24.06
N PRO A 336 2.36 -0.33 -22.98
CA PRO A 336 2.85 -0.65 -21.64
C PRO A 336 3.60 -1.99 -21.62
N ASN A 337 4.49 -2.20 -20.64
CA ASN A 337 5.17 -3.47 -20.43
C ASN A 337 5.47 -3.66 -18.93
N PRO A 338 4.79 -4.58 -18.22
CA PRO A 338 3.83 -5.56 -18.75
C PRO A 338 2.56 -4.93 -19.35
N SER A 339 1.94 -5.58 -20.33
CA SER A 339 0.68 -5.13 -20.95
C SER A 339 -0.51 -6.03 -20.62
N HIS A 340 -1.72 -5.48 -20.69
CA HIS A 340 -3.00 -6.19 -20.60
C HIS A 340 -3.73 -6.08 -21.96
N GLY A 341 -3.37 -6.93 -22.91
CA GLY A 341 -3.99 -6.95 -24.23
C GLY A 341 -3.20 -6.17 -25.28
N MET A 342 -3.20 -4.83 -25.20
CA MET A 342 -2.55 -3.96 -26.20
C MET A 342 -1.17 -3.48 -25.77
N ALA A 343 -0.20 -3.61 -26.67
CA ALA A 343 1.15 -3.05 -26.53
C ALA A 343 1.53 -2.28 -27.80
N VAL A 344 2.28 -1.20 -27.63
CA VAL A 344 2.79 -0.34 -28.71
C VAL A 344 4.31 -0.39 -28.69
N LEU A 345 4.89 -0.76 -29.82
CA LEU A 345 6.30 -0.61 -30.10
C LEU A 345 6.53 0.78 -30.69
N ALA A 346 7.45 1.55 -30.11
CA ALA A 346 7.79 2.90 -30.53
C ALA A 346 9.30 3.05 -30.69
N VAL A 347 9.74 3.96 -31.54
CA VAL A 347 11.14 4.35 -31.68
C VAL A 347 11.26 5.86 -31.54
N ASN A 348 12.29 6.33 -30.84
CA ASN A 348 12.52 7.75 -30.60
C ASN A 348 13.23 8.48 -31.77
N HIS A 349 13.60 7.76 -32.83
CA HIS A 349 14.35 8.31 -33.97
C HIS A 349 13.80 7.83 -35.33
N PRO A 350 13.54 8.75 -36.30
CA PRO A 350 12.93 8.41 -37.58
C PRO A 350 13.84 7.58 -38.50
N ASN A 351 15.17 7.70 -38.37
CA ASN A 351 16.14 6.87 -39.09
C ASN A 351 16.66 5.77 -38.16
N HIS A 352 16.12 4.56 -38.27
CA HIS A 352 16.45 3.41 -37.44
C HIS A 352 16.88 2.17 -38.24
N GLY A 353 16.77 2.19 -39.58
CA GLY A 353 17.25 1.12 -40.46
C GLY A 353 16.56 -0.25 -40.31
N MET A 354 15.63 -0.39 -39.37
CA MET A 354 14.83 -1.61 -39.15
C MET A 354 13.61 -1.64 -40.09
N GLU A 355 13.35 -2.82 -40.63
CA GLU A 355 12.29 -3.04 -41.61
C GLU A 355 11.26 -4.05 -41.10
N GLN A 356 11.67 -4.97 -40.22
CA GLN A 356 10.83 -6.06 -39.74
C GLN A 356 10.79 -6.16 -38.22
N VAL A 357 9.61 -6.49 -37.72
CA VAL A 357 9.32 -6.87 -36.33
C VAL A 357 8.93 -8.34 -36.31
N ARG A 358 9.62 -9.14 -35.50
CA ARG A 358 9.33 -10.56 -35.24
C ARG A 358 8.99 -10.74 -33.77
N ILE A 359 7.96 -11.51 -33.46
CA ILE A 359 7.59 -11.84 -32.09
C ILE A 359 7.82 -13.32 -31.88
N LEU A 360 8.66 -13.65 -30.90
CA LEU A 360 9.10 -15.01 -30.59
C LEU A 360 8.59 -15.39 -29.19
N ASN A 361 8.31 -16.67 -28.97
CA ASN A 361 8.18 -17.19 -27.61
C ASN A 361 9.56 -17.42 -26.97
N LEU A 362 9.59 -17.76 -25.67
CA LEU A 362 10.84 -18.01 -24.95
C LEU A 362 11.68 -19.19 -25.50
N ASN A 363 11.05 -20.09 -26.26
CA ASN A 363 11.73 -21.20 -26.93
C ASN A 363 12.29 -20.80 -28.31
N GLY A 364 12.19 -19.52 -28.69
CA GLY A 364 12.66 -19.00 -29.98
C GLY A 364 11.75 -19.33 -31.16
N GLN A 365 10.54 -19.83 -30.94
CA GLN A 365 9.58 -20.08 -32.03
C GLN A 365 8.93 -18.77 -32.46
N LEU A 366 8.89 -18.51 -33.76
CA LEU A 366 8.25 -17.34 -34.37
C LEU A 366 6.72 -17.45 -34.25
N LEU A 367 6.10 -16.46 -33.61
CA LEU A 367 4.65 -16.33 -33.48
C LEU A 367 4.08 -15.37 -34.52
N HIS A 368 4.71 -14.20 -34.68
CA HIS A 368 4.29 -13.18 -35.65
C HIS A 368 5.50 -12.55 -36.33
N GLN A 369 5.30 -12.14 -37.58
CA GLN A 369 6.23 -11.34 -38.35
C GLN A 369 5.45 -10.26 -39.11
N MET A 370 5.93 -9.03 -39.06
CA MET A 370 5.27 -7.87 -39.66
C MET A 370 6.29 -6.80 -40.04
N ASP A 371 5.98 -6.04 -41.09
CA ASP A 371 6.79 -4.92 -41.52
C ASP A 371 6.59 -3.74 -40.58
N TRP A 372 7.67 -3.03 -40.27
CA TRP A 372 7.63 -1.84 -39.44
C TRP A 372 6.91 -0.69 -40.17
N LYS A 373 5.91 -0.08 -39.52
CA LYS A 373 4.98 0.89 -40.16
C LYS A 373 5.20 2.36 -39.81
N GLY A 374 6.33 2.71 -39.19
CA GLY A 374 6.64 4.08 -38.76
C GLY A 374 6.73 4.20 -37.24
N PRO A 375 6.94 5.41 -36.69
CA PRO A 375 7.54 5.65 -35.37
C PRO A 375 6.81 5.01 -34.18
N ARG A 376 5.56 4.60 -34.37
CA ARG A 376 4.75 3.82 -33.43
C ARG A 376 3.96 2.76 -34.18
N MET A 377 3.95 1.54 -33.65
CA MET A 377 3.22 0.40 -34.20
C MET A 377 2.55 -0.39 -33.07
N ALA A 378 1.25 -0.60 -33.18
CA ALA A 378 0.53 -1.51 -32.29
C ALA A 378 0.92 -2.96 -32.58
N LEU A 379 1.16 -3.74 -31.53
CA LEU A 379 1.46 -5.16 -31.61
C LEU A 379 0.17 -6.00 -31.56
N PRO A 380 0.18 -7.22 -32.15
CA PRO A 380 -0.96 -8.12 -32.07
C PRO A 380 -1.24 -8.53 -30.63
N VAL A 381 -2.51 -8.74 -30.29
CA VAL A 381 -2.91 -9.23 -28.97
C VAL A 381 -2.48 -10.69 -28.84
N LEU A 382 -1.68 -10.99 -27.81
CA LEU A 382 -1.24 -12.34 -27.47
C LEU A 382 -1.84 -12.81 -26.15
N PRO A 383 -1.91 -14.14 -25.90
CA PRO A 383 -2.20 -14.68 -24.58
C PRO A 383 -1.21 -14.18 -23.51
N ALA A 384 -1.56 -14.34 -22.23
CA ALA A 384 -0.61 -14.03 -21.16
C ALA A 384 0.66 -14.90 -21.28
N GLY A 385 1.82 -14.27 -21.11
CA GLY A 385 3.11 -14.92 -21.32
C GLY A 385 4.26 -13.94 -21.47
N SER A 386 5.47 -14.48 -21.58
CA SER A 386 6.68 -13.71 -21.91
C SER A 386 7.08 -13.96 -23.36
N TYR A 387 7.39 -12.89 -24.07
CA TYR A 387 7.74 -12.87 -25.49
C TYR A 387 9.02 -12.08 -25.71
N VAL A 388 9.69 -12.37 -26.83
CA VAL A 388 10.84 -11.60 -27.32
C VAL A 388 10.45 -10.95 -28.64
N ILE A 389 10.50 -9.63 -28.69
CA ILE A 389 10.37 -8.87 -29.92
C ILE A 389 11.77 -8.74 -30.50
N GLN A 390 11.96 -9.24 -31.72
CA GLN A 390 13.18 -9.12 -32.49
C GLN A 390 12.94 -8.14 -33.64
N LEU A 391 13.77 -7.10 -33.70
CA LEU A 391 13.75 -6.09 -34.75
C LEU A 391 14.91 -6.36 -35.68
N THR A 392 14.66 -6.33 -36.99
CA THR A 392 15.69 -6.61 -37.99
C THR A 392 15.64 -5.62 -39.14
N GLY A 393 16.80 -5.11 -39.56
CA GLY A 393 16.97 -4.37 -40.81
C GLY A 393 18.41 -3.91 -41.03
N SER A 394 18.79 -3.72 -42.29
CA SER A 394 20.13 -3.23 -42.71
C SER A 394 21.32 -3.93 -42.04
N GLY A 395 21.21 -5.23 -41.75
CA GLY A 395 22.26 -6.02 -41.08
C GLY A 395 22.32 -5.90 -39.55
N THR A 396 21.45 -5.10 -38.95
CA THR A 396 21.34 -4.93 -37.49
C THR A 396 20.18 -5.74 -36.91
N ARG A 397 20.31 -6.13 -35.64
CA ARG A 397 19.27 -6.85 -34.89
C ARG A 397 19.16 -6.28 -33.47
N GLU A 398 17.94 -6.01 -33.05
CA GLU A 398 17.63 -5.61 -31.68
C GLU A 398 16.58 -6.53 -31.05
N HIS A 399 16.59 -6.60 -29.72
CA HIS A 399 15.73 -7.47 -28.95
C HIS A 399 15.10 -6.70 -27.78
N LEU A 400 13.78 -6.83 -27.64
CA LEU A 400 13.02 -6.31 -26.51
C LEU A 400 12.26 -7.45 -25.83
N ARG A 401 12.21 -7.43 -24.51
CA ARG A 401 11.36 -8.35 -23.74
C ARG A 401 9.97 -7.77 -23.61
N TRP A 402 8.95 -8.59 -23.85
CA TRP A 402 7.55 -8.23 -23.68
C TRP A 402 6.88 -9.20 -22.70
N VAL A 403 6.21 -8.68 -21.68
CA VAL A 403 5.38 -9.46 -20.76
C VAL A 403 3.93 -9.08 -20.98
N GLN A 404 3.10 -10.06 -21.31
CA GLN A 404 1.64 -9.93 -21.39
C GLN A 404 1.02 -10.58 -20.16
N LEU A 405 0.17 -9.84 -19.46
CA LEU A 405 -0.61 -10.33 -18.34
C LEU A 405 -2.04 -10.69 -18.80
N HIS A 406 -2.73 -11.48 -17.97
CA HIS A 406 -4.11 -11.91 -18.22
C HIS A 406 -5.09 -10.74 -18.29
#